data_AF-A0A1D7UCB4-F1
#
_entry.id   AF-A0A1D7UCB4-F1
#
_cell.length_a   1.000
_cell.length_b   1.000
_cell.length_c   1.000
_cell.angle_alpha   90.00
_cell.angle_beta   90.00
_cell.angle_gamma   90.00
#
_symmetry.space_group_name_H-M   'P 1'
#
loop_
_entity.id
_entity.type
_entity.pdbx_description
1 polymer ?
#
loop_
_entity_poly.entity_id
_entity_poly.type
_entity_poly.pdbx_seq_one_letter_code
_entity_poly.pdbx_strand_id
1 'polypeptide(L)'
;MFKRADELHTPDPYYSGIAGFVGSGLEQLHDDMSRIELPEGVPDAVRRCHDALRHTYIYSYYSYDLLTVAAAQTFPCLELALRERLGSQFVGRVDRKGKVRPPPMLDELLKAARAQNLISADVEGLNHLRNMFAHGTDAVLNPPMFLIPFQLVTETIAELFAIPLSPPKKLQTT
;
A
#
# COMPACT_ATOMS: atom_id res chain seq x y z
N MET A 1 -5.69 -13.34 -18.65
CA MET A 1 -5.99 -14.56 -19.45
C MET A 1 -5.68 -15.77 -18.57
N PHE A 2 -6.61 -16.71 -18.41
CA PHE A 2 -6.32 -17.88 -17.56
C PHE A 2 -5.39 -18.85 -18.29
N LYS A 3 -4.16 -18.99 -17.80
CA LYS A 3 -3.12 -19.81 -18.41
C LYS A 3 -3.33 -21.29 -18.15
N ARG A 4 -2.86 -22.13 -19.07
CA ARG A 4 -2.74 -23.57 -18.80
C ARG A 4 -1.61 -23.84 -17.82
N ALA A 5 -1.67 -24.98 -17.11
CA ALA A 5 -0.67 -25.33 -16.11
C ALA A 5 0.77 -25.39 -16.66
N ASP A 6 0.93 -25.88 -17.89
CA ASP A 6 2.20 -25.93 -18.62
C ASP A 6 2.68 -24.57 -19.11
N GLU A 7 1.84 -23.53 -19.09
CA GLU A 7 2.17 -22.18 -19.56
C GLU A 7 2.42 -21.20 -18.41
N LEU A 8 2.22 -21.60 -17.15
CA LEU A 8 2.35 -20.71 -15.97
C LEU A 8 3.74 -20.09 -15.82
N HIS A 9 4.78 -20.72 -16.35
CA HIS A 9 6.16 -20.25 -16.32
C HIS A 9 6.55 -19.39 -17.52
N THR A 10 5.64 -19.21 -18.48
CA THR A 10 5.88 -18.35 -19.64
C THR A 10 5.57 -16.91 -19.27
N PRO A 11 6.30 -15.92 -19.79
CA PRO A 11 5.98 -14.51 -19.57
C PRO A 11 4.56 -14.20 -20.06
N ASP A 12 3.84 -13.35 -19.35
CA ASP A 12 2.55 -12.84 -19.81
C ASP A 12 2.73 -12.00 -21.11
N PRO A 13 1.80 -12.06 -22.09
CA PRO A 13 1.89 -11.33 -23.36
C PRO A 13 2.18 -9.84 -23.22
N TYR A 14 1.75 -9.25 -22.10
CA TYR A 14 2.05 -7.87 -21.77
C TYR A 14 3.56 -7.64 -21.57
N TYR A 15 4.27 -8.53 -20.88
CA TYR A 15 5.73 -8.43 -20.64
C TYR A 15 6.57 -9.00 -21.77
N SER A 16 6.04 -9.96 -22.54
CA SER A 16 6.76 -10.57 -23.67
C SER A 16 6.83 -9.66 -24.91
N GLY A 17 6.29 -8.43 -24.83
CA GLY A 17 6.27 -7.47 -25.94
C GLY A 17 5.22 -7.74 -27.03
N ILE A 18 4.39 -8.78 -26.87
CA ILE A 18 3.35 -9.14 -27.84
C ILE A 18 2.14 -8.20 -27.73
N ALA A 19 1.81 -7.78 -26.50
CA ALA A 19 0.66 -6.93 -26.21
C ALA A 19 1.00 -5.48 -25.81
N GLY A 20 2.29 -5.08 -25.87
CA GLY A 20 2.67 -3.67 -25.88
C GLY A 20 3.51 -3.13 -24.72
N PHE A 21 3.85 -3.88 -23.66
CA PHE A 21 4.99 -3.46 -22.81
C PHE A 21 6.27 -3.99 -23.42
N VAL A 22 7.09 -3.08 -23.94
CA VAL A 22 8.46 -3.40 -24.28
C VAL A 22 9.29 -3.26 -23.01
N GLY A 23 9.95 -4.35 -22.58
CA GLY A 23 11.27 -4.22 -21.97
C GLY A 23 11.42 -4.38 -20.45
N SER A 24 10.39 -4.75 -19.67
CA SER A 24 10.58 -5.11 -18.26
C SER A 24 10.76 -6.63 -18.11
N GLY A 25 12.00 -7.09 -18.12
CA GLY A 25 12.35 -8.47 -17.77
C GLY A 25 12.11 -8.78 -16.29
N LEU A 26 12.12 -10.06 -15.93
CA LEU A 26 11.93 -10.50 -14.54
C LEU A 26 12.98 -9.88 -13.60
N GLU A 27 14.23 -9.80 -14.07
CA GLU A 27 15.35 -9.21 -13.35
C GLU A 27 15.14 -7.71 -13.12
N GLN A 28 14.60 -7.00 -14.11
CA GLN A 28 14.30 -5.57 -13.98
C GLN A 28 13.21 -5.33 -12.93
N LEU A 29 12.14 -6.14 -12.95
CA LEU A 29 11.08 -6.03 -11.94
C LEU A 29 11.59 -6.35 -10.54
N HIS A 30 12.50 -7.32 -10.42
CA HIS A 30 13.18 -7.63 -9.16
C HIS A 30 14.04 -6.44 -8.70
N ASP A 31 14.84 -5.86 -9.59
CA ASP A 31 15.70 -4.72 -9.30
C ASP A 31 14.89 -3.50 -8.84
N ASP A 32 13.73 -3.25 -9.45
CA ASP A 32 12.81 -2.19 -9.01
C ASP A 32 12.42 -2.40 -7.54
N MET A 33 12.01 -3.62 -7.17
CA MET A 33 11.57 -3.95 -5.82
C MET A 33 12.71 -4.03 -4.82
N SER A 34 13.92 -4.37 -5.24
CA SER A 34 15.11 -4.44 -4.36
C SER A 34 15.45 -3.07 -3.75
N ARG A 35 15.04 -1.98 -4.40
CA ARG A 35 15.31 -0.60 -3.98
C ARG A 35 14.24 -0.01 -3.06
N ILE A 36 13.08 -0.66 -2.98
CA ILE A 36 11.92 -0.18 -2.22
C ILE A 36 11.77 -1.08 -1.00
N GLU A 37 12.42 -0.72 0.11
CA GLU A 37 12.44 -1.51 1.34
C GLU A 37 11.95 -0.70 2.55
N LEU A 38 11.33 -1.39 3.50
CA LEU A 38 10.93 -0.80 4.77
C LEU A 38 12.09 -0.82 5.77
N PRO A 39 12.29 0.26 6.57
CA PRO A 39 13.34 0.30 7.59
C PRO A 39 13.06 -0.71 8.72
N GLU A 40 14.09 -1.12 9.47
CA GLU A 40 14.00 -2.17 10.50
C GLU A 40 12.93 -1.93 11.57
N GLY A 41 12.67 -0.67 11.93
CA GLY A 41 11.70 -0.30 12.98
C GLY A 41 10.21 -0.51 12.63
N VAL A 42 9.90 -0.95 11.42
CA VAL A 42 8.52 -1.24 10.99
C VAL A 42 8.10 -2.64 11.47
N PRO A 43 6.90 -2.81 12.08
CA PRO A 43 6.42 -4.09 12.59
C PRO A 43 6.41 -5.22 11.55
N ASP A 44 6.71 -6.45 11.99
CA ASP A 44 6.82 -7.63 11.12
C ASP A 44 5.55 -7.91 10.32
N ALA A 45 4.36 -7.65 10.89
CA ALA A 45 3.10 -7.83 10.17
C ALA A 45 3.01 -6.93 8.93
N VAL A 46 3.47 -5.68 9.05
CA VAL A 46 3.51 -4.71 7.95
C VAL A 46 4.61 -5.11 6.96
N ARG A 47 5.80 -5.52 7.44
CA ARG A 47 6.89 -5.98 6.56
C ARG A 47 6.47 -7.16 5.70
N ARG A 48 5.84 -8.18 6.29
CA ARG A 48 5.33 -9.34 5.52
C ARG A 48 4.31 -8.93 4.47
N CYS A 49 3.41 -7.99 4.80
CA CYS A 49 2.43 -7.48 3.84
C CYS A 49 3.11 -6.73 2.69
N HIS A 50 4.09 -5.89 2.99
CA HIS A 50 4.88 -5.14 2.00
C HIS A 50 5.71 -6.07 1.09
N ASP A 51 6.41 -7.05 1.65
CA ASP A 51 7.18 -8.03 0.87
C ASP A 51 6.25 -8.89 -0.03
N ALA A 52 5.03 -9.20 0.42
CA ALA A 52 4.06 -9.87 -0.44
C ALA A 52 3.67 -9.01 -1.65
N LEU A 53 3.57 -7.68 -1.50
CA LEU A 53 3.33 -6.77 -2.64
C LEU A 53 4.53 -6.73 -3.59
N ARG A 54 5.76 -6.65 -3.06
CA ARG A 54 7.00 -6.72 -3.86
C ARG A 54 7.05 -7.99 -4.70
N HIS A 55 6.79 -9.14 -4.08
CA HIS A 55 6.71 -10.41 -4.80
C HIS A 55 5.57 -10.43 -5.81
N THR A 56 4.38 -9.92 -5.46
CA THR A 56 3.23 -9.90 -6.37
C THR A 56 3.53 -9.06 -7.62
N TYR A 57 4.22 -7.92 -7.47
CA TYR A 57 4.73 -7.13 -8.58
C TYR A 57 5.72 -7.93 -9.44
N ILE A 58 6.70 -8.62 -8.85
CA ILE A 58 7.66 -9.43 -9.62
C ILE A 58 6.95 -10.56 -10.37
N TYR A 59 6.05 -11.29 -9.71
CA TYR A 59 5.29 -12.40 -10.31
C TYR A 59 4.27 -11.94 -11.34
N SER A 60 3.96 -10.63 -11.41
CA SER A 60 3.14 -10.09 -12.50
C SER A 60 3.76 -10.32 -13.88
N TYR A 61 5.08 -10.52 -13.95
CA TYR A 61 5.77 -11.02 -15.14
C TYR A 61 5.11 -12.25 -15.77
N TYR A 62 4.63 -13.18 -14.94
CA TYR A 62 3.97 -14.40 -15.38
C TYR A 62 2.46 -14.28 -15.48
N SER A 63 1.86 -13.31 -14.79
CA SER A 63 0.42 -13.06 -14.84
C SER A 63 0.16 -11.59 -14.60
N TYR A 64 -0.12 -10.85 -15.67
CA TYR A 64 -0.30 -9.40 -15.63
C TYR A 64 -1.35 -8.96 -14.59
N ASP A 65 -2.41 -9.76 -14.40
CA ASP A 65 -3.48 -9.49 -13.45
C ASP A 65 -2.94 -9.27 -12.01
N LEU A 66 -1.80 -9.87 -11.66
CA LEU A 66 -1.15 -9.66 -10.36
C LEU A 66 -0.63 -8.23 -10.17
N LEU A 67 -0.30 -7.50 -11.22
CA LEU A 67 0.09 -6.09 -11.11
C LEU A 67 -1.07 -5.24 -10.58
N THR A 68 -2.28 -5.50 -11.05
CA THR A 68 -3.49 -4.80 -10.58
C THR A 68 -3.83 -5.19 -9.14
N VAL A 69 -3.64 -6.47 -8.78
CA VAL A 69 -3.78 -6.94 -7.40
C VAL A 69 -2.76 -6.25 -6.49
N ALA A 70 -1.49 -6.19 -6.88
CA ALA A 70 -0.46 -5.49 -6.11
C ALA A 70 -0.85 -4.03 -5.88
N ALA A 71 -1.26 -3.32 -6.95
CA ALA A 71 -1.67 -1.92 -6.86
C ALA A 71 -2.85 -1.70 -5.91
N ALA A 72 -3.88 -2.55 -5.98
CA ALA A 72 -5.03 -2.48 -5.09
C ALA A 72 -4.67 -2.78 -3.63
N GLN A 73 -3.72 -3.69 -3.39
CA GLN A 73 -3.29 -4.11 -2.05
C GLN A 73 -2.25 -3.18 -1.41
N THR A 74 -1.65 -2.26 -2.17
CA THR A 74 -0.77 -1.20 -1.65
C THR A 74 -1.41 -0.37 -0.52
N PHE A 75 -2.67 0.05 -0.68
CA PHE A 75 -3.34 0.89 0.32
C PHE A 75 -3.83 0.13 1.56
N PRO A 76 -4.36 -1.10 1.45
CA PRO A 76 -4.53 -1.99 2.60
C PRO A 76 -3.24 -2.20 3.42
N CYS A 77 -2.08 -2.29 2.78
CA CYS A 77 -0.79 -2.36 3.49
C CYS A 77 -0.51 -1.08 4.30
N LEU A 78 -0.78 0.10 3.73
CA LEU A 78 -0.69 1.38 4.46
C LEU A 78 -1.70 1.44 5.61
N GLU A 79 -2.93 1.00 5.39
CA GLU A 79 -3.98 0.96 6.41
C GLU A 79 -3.58 0.05 7.58
N LEU A 80 -2.96 -1.10 7.31
CA LEU A 80 -2.40 -1.98 8.32
C LEU A 80 -1.31 -1.27 9.14
N ALA A 81 -0.36 -0.62 8.47
CA ALA A 81 0.71 0.15 9.14
C ALA A 81 0.16 1.24 10.07
N LEU A 82 -0.85 1.98 9.59
CA LEU A 82 -1.53 3.00 10.38
C LEU A 82 -2.28 2.41 11.57
N ARG A 83 -2.91 1.23 11.42
CA ARG A 83 -3.58 0.54 12.53
C ARG A 83 -2.59 0.04 13.59
N GLU A 84 -1.45 -0.52 13.17
CA GLU A 84 -0.38 -0.90 14.08
C GLU A 84 0.11 0.32 14.88
N ARG A 85 0.21 1.49 14.24
CA ARG A 85 0.72 2.70 14.89
C ARG A 85 -0.32 3.43 15.75
N LEU A 86 -1.55 3.54 15.28
CA LEU A 86 -2.57 4.45 15.83
C LEU A 86 -3.83 3.73 16.31
N GLY A 87 -4.01 2.45 16.03
CA GLY A 87 -5.27 1.72 16.24
C GLY A 87 -5.77 1.77 17.68
N SER A 88 -4.87 1.76 18.66
CA SER A 88 -5.20 1.87 20.08
C SER A 88 -5.92 3.18 20.43
N GLN A 89 -5.68 4.27 19.69
CA GLN A 89 -6.34 5.57 19.88
C GLN A 89 -7.82 5.54 19.50
N PHE A 90 -8.25 4.52 18.75
CA PHE A 90 -9.61 4.38 18.23
C PHE A 90 -10.43 3.32 18.97
N VAL A 91 -9.90 2.68 20.01
CA VAL A 91 -10.62 1.65 20.78
C VAL A 91 -11.78 2.29 21.55
N GLY A 92 -12.95 1.64 21.53
CA GLY A 92 -14.11 2.06 22.32
C GLY A 92 -14.84 3.30 21.80
N ARG A 93 -14.54 3.76 20.58
CA ARG A 93 -15.19 4.94 19.98
C ARG A 93 -16.69 4.71 19.76
N VAL A 94 -17.50 5.65 20.24
CA VAL A 94 -18.96 5.67 20.05
C VAL A 94 -19.40 6.90 19.25
N ASP A 95 -20.54 6.81 18.58
CA ASP A 95 -21.17 7.95 17.92
C ASP A 95 -21.96 8.82 18.91
N ARG A 96 -22.56 9.92 18.43
CA ARG A 96 -23.39 10.83 19.25
C ARG A 96 -24.60 10.15 19.89
N LYS A 97 -25.00 8.96 19.40
CA LYS A 97 -26.13 8.17 19.90
C LYS A 97 -25.66 7.03 20.82
N GLY A 98 -24.37 6.98 21.17
CA GLY A 98 -23.79 5.94 22.00
C GLY A 98 -23.57 4.61 21.27
N LYS A 99 -23.75 4.54 19.95
CA LYS A 99 -23.51 3.32 19.18
C LYS A 99 -22.03 3.18 18.88
N VAL A 100 -21.50 1.96 19.03
CA VAL A 100 -20.11 1.64 18.68
C VAL A 100 -19.86 1.98 17.21
N ARG A 101 -18.86 2.83 16.95
CA ARG A 101 -18.45 3.15 15.58
C ARG A 101 -17.61 1.99 15.02
N PRO A 102 -17.65 1.74 13.71
CA PRO A 102 -16.77 0.74 13.07
C PRO A 102 -15.30 1.10 13.31
N PRO A 103 -14.34 0.19 13.05
CA PRO A 103 -12.92 0.53 13.03
C PRO A 103 -12.61 1.70 12.10
N PRO A 104 -11.56 2.50 12.37
CA PRO A 104 -11.18 3.59 11.49
C PRO A 104 -10.74 3.06 10.12
N MET A 105 -11.18 3.73 9.07
CA MET A 105 -10.76 3.49 7.70
C MET A 105 -9.51 4.33 7.37
N LEU A 106 -8.85 4.02 6.25
CA LEU A 106 -7.65 4.72 5.77
C LEU A 106 -7.72 6.26 5.91
N ASP A 107 -8.81 6.91 5.46
CA ASP A 107 -8.95 8.37 5.54
C ASP A 107 -8.88 8.92 6.97
N GLU A 108 -9.60 8.29 7.91
CA GLU A 108 -9.58 8.71 9.33
C GLU A 108 -8.19 8.52 9.93
N LEU A 109 -7.51 7.43 9.58
CA LEU A 109 -6.16 7.12 10.05
C LEU A 109 -5.11 8.07 9.49
N LEU A 110 -5.16 8.39 8.20
CA LEU A 110 -4.27 9.35 7.55
C LEU A 110 -4.43 10.75 8.15
N LYS A 111 -5.67 11.19 8.38
CA LYS A 111 -5.95 12.47 9.05
C LYS A 111 -5.38 12.50 10.46
N ALA A 112 -5.52 11.43 11.23
CA ALA A 112 -4.96 11.33 12.57
C ALA A 112 -3.43 11.32 12.58
N ALA A 113 -2.79 10.60 11.66
CA ALA A 113 -1.34 10.57 11.49
C ALA A 113 -0.80 11.96 11.13
N ARG A 114 -1.47 12.66 10.18
CA ARG A 114 -1.12 14.01 9.75
C ARG A 114 -1.27 15.03 10.88
N ALA A 115 -2.36 14.96 11.65
CA ALA A 115 -2.59 15.83 12.80
C ALA A 115 -1.54 15.65 13.92
N GLN A 116 -0.93 14.47 14.01
CA GLN A 116 0.17 14.16 14.93
C GLN A 116 1.56 14.43 14.33
N ASN A 117 1.64 14.97 13.10
CA ASN A 117 2.88 15.19 12.35
C ASN A 117 3.72 13.92 12.18
N LEU A 118 3.08 12.75 12.10
CA LEU A 118 3.77 11.46 11.89
C LEU A 118 4.07 11.19 10.41
N ILE A 119 3.37 11.87 9.51
CA ILE A 119 3.55 11.76 8.05
C ILE A 119 3.52 13.13 7.39
N SER A 120 4.28 13.26 6.30
CA SER A 120 4.34 14.43 5.44
C SER A 120 3.35 14.36 4.25
N ALA A 121 2.97 13.13 3.88
CA ALA A 121 2.20 12.81 2.70
C ALA A 121 0.85 13.55 2.58
N ASP A 122 0.46 13.83 1.34
CA ASP A 122 -0.84 14.40 1.01
C ASP A 122 -1.96 13.36 1.18
N VAL A 123 -2.85 13.62 2.14
CA VAL A 123 -3.97 12.74 2.48
C VAL A 123 -5.01 12.68 1.36
N GLU A 124 -5.27 13.81 0.70
CA GLU A 124 -6.28 13.87 -0.37
C GLU A 124 -5.80 13.11 -1.61
N GLY A 125 -4.55 13.32 -2.02
CA GLY A 125 -3.90 12.56 -3.09
C GLY A 125 -3.85 11.06 -2.82
N LEU A 126 -3.47 10.63 -1.60
CA LEU A 126 -3.46 9.21 -1.23
C LEU A 126 -4.85 8.57 -1.30
N ASN A 127 -5.88 9.27 -0.81
CA ASN A 127 -7.25 8.79 -0.91
C ASN A 127 -7.73 8.71 -2.38
N HIS A 128 -7.37 9.69 -3.20
CA HIS A 128 -7.69 9.68 -4.62
C HIS A 128 -7.05 8.48 -5.34
N LEU A 129 -5.74 8.25 -5.12
CA LEU A 129 -5.03 7.10 -5.67
C LEU A 129 -5.65 5.78 -5.19
N ARG A 130 -5.94 5.66 -3.89
CA ARG A 130 -6.61 4.48 -3.33
C ARG A 130 -7.94 4.20 -4.03
N ASN A 131 -8.76 5.22 -4.25
CA ASN A 131 -10.03 5.06 -4.92
C ASN A 131 -9.85 4.68 -6.39
N MET A 132 -8.89 5.30 -7.09
CA MET A 132 -8.57 4.97 -8.48
C MET A 132 -8.18 3.50 -8.64
N PHE A 133 -7.41 2.91 -7.71
CA PHE A 133 -7.03 1.50 -7.77
C PHE A 133 -8.09 0.55 -7.20
N ALA A 134 -8.95 1.01 -6.29
CA ALA A 134 -10.05 0.22 -5.76
C ALA A 134 -11.24 0.13 -6.74
N HIS A 135 -11.42 1.15 -7.59
CA HIS A 135 -12.37 1.12 -8.68
C HIS A 135 -11.69 0.45 -9.88
N GLY A 136 -12.25 -0.68 -10.33
CA GLY A 136 -11.75 -1.35 -11.54
C GLY A 136 -11.65 -0.36 -12.69
N THR A 137 -10.51 -0.38 -13.38
CA THR A 137 -10.26 0.46 -14.54
C THR A 137 -9.99 -0.43 -15.74
N ASP A 138 -10.51 -0.03 -16.90
CA ASP A 138 -10.17 -0.66 -18.18
C ASP A 138 -8.77 -0.20 -18.66
N ALA A 139 -8.13 0.70 -17.92
CA ALA A 139 -6.77 1.14 -18.20
C ALA A 139 -5.77 0.01 -17.92
N VAL A 140 -4.94 -0.26 -18.92
CA VAL A 140 -3.79 -1.15 -18.81
C VAL A 140 -2.74 -0.46 -17.93
N LEU A 141 -2.67 -0.86 -16.66
CA LEU A 141 -1.64 -0.48 -15.71
C LEU A 141 -0.27 -0.98 -16.18
N ASN A 142 0.75 -0.11 -16.22
CA ASN A 142 2.13 -0.51 -16.53
C ASN A 142 3.02 -0.47 -15.27
N PRO A 143 4.22 -1.08 -15.29
CA PRO A 143 5.06 -1.12 -14.10
C PRO A 143 5.41 0.27 -13.52
N PRO A 144 5.80 1.29 -14.31
CA PRO A 144 6.01 2.65 -13.80
C PRO A 144 4.81 3.27 -13.06
N MET A 145 3.59 3.00 -13.52
CA MET A 145 2.36 3.49 -12.88
C MET A 145 2.09 2.83 -11.51
N PHE A 146 2.67 1.65 -11.24
CA PHE A 146 2.65 1.03 -9.91
C PHE A 146 3.77 1.57 -9.01
N LEU A 147 4.98 1.76 -9.56
CA LEU A 147 6.16 2.13 -8.77
C LEU A 147 5.97 3.44 -8.02
N ILE A 148 5.39 4.46 -8.66
CA ILE A 148 5.20 5.78 -8.04
C ILE A 148 4.27 5.70 -6.79
N PRO A 149 3.04 5.16 -6.88
CA PRO A 149 2.19 4.97 -5.70
C PRO A 149 2.81 4.05 -4.64
N PHE A 150 3.48 2.96 -5.05
CA PHE A 150 4.06 2.01 -4.12
C PHE A 150 5.24 2.61 -3.34
N GLN A 151 6.07 3.41 -4.01
CA GLN A 151 7.14 4.16 -3.36
C GLN A 151 6.58 5.19 -2.38
N LEU A 152 5.59 5.99 -2.78
CA LEU A 152 4.94 6.96 -1.89
C LEU A 152 4.37 6.29 -0.63
N VAL A 153 3.73 5.13 -0.78
CA VAL A 153 3.22 4.36 0.37
C VAL A 153 4.36 3.83 1.24
N THR A 154 5.43 3.30 0.64
CA THR A 154 6.60 2.81 1.38
C THR A 154 7.25 3.92 2.21
N GLU A 155 7.44 5.09 1.61
CA GLU A 155 7.98 6.28 2.28
C GLU A 155 7.06 6.76 3.41
N THR A 156 5.73 6.78 3.17
CA THR A 156 4.75 7.13 4.20
C THR A 156 4.79 6.17 5.40
N ILE A 157 4.94 4.86 5.15
CA ILE A 157 5.11 3.86 6.22
C ILE A 157 6.42 4.11 6.95
N ALA A 158 7.52 4.38 6.24
CA ALA A 158 8.81 4.66 6.86
C ALA A 158 8.74 5.89 7.79
N GLU A 159 8.14 6.99 7.33
CA GLU A 159 7.92 8.20 8.15
C GLU A 159 7.10 7.92 9.41
N LEU A 160 6.01 7.16 9.26
CA LEU A 160 5.08 6.81 10.34
C LEU A 160 5.79 6.13 11.53
N PHE A 161 6.85 5.38 11.27
CA PHE A 161 7.64 4.66 12.29
C PHE A 161 8.98 5.33 12.61
N ALA A 162 9.40 6.36 11.87
CA ALA A 162 10.64 7.09 12.14
C ALA A 162 10.58 7.96 13.41
N ILE A 163 9.39 8.50 13.74
CA ILE A 163 9.19 9.40 14.87
C ILE A 163 8.56 8.64 16.04
N PRO A 164 9.16 8.61 17.26
CA PRO A 164 8.53 8.03 18.43
C PRO A 164 7.17 8.68 18.74
N LEU A 165 6.17 7.88 19.13
CA LEU A 165 4.88 8.43 19.55
C LEU A 165 5.09 9.39 20.73
N SER A 166 4.66 10.64 20.57
CA SER A 166 4.55 11.55 21.71
C SER A 166 3.48 11.01 22.67
N PRO A 167 3.69 11.08 23.99
CA PRO A 167 2.65 10.71 24.94
C PRO A 167 1.40 11.58 24.69
N PRO A 168 0.18 11.03 24.86
CA PRO A 168 -1.04 11.79 24.63
C PRO A 168 -1.01 13.04 25.52
N LYS A 169 -1.14 14.23 24.91
CA LYS A 169 -1.39 15.46 25.66
C LYS A 169 -2.67 15.21 26.46
N LYS A 170 -2.55 15.11 27.79
CA LYS A 170 -3.71 15.10 28.69
C LYS A 170 -4.56 16.32 28.31
N LEU A 171 -5.80 16.11 27.88
CA LEU A 171 -6.74 17.20 27.70
C LEU A 171 -6.79 17.96 29.02
N GLN A 172 -6.29 19.20 29.01
CA GLN A 172 -6.48 20.11 30.13
C GLN A 172 -7.96 20.48 30.14
N THR A 173 -8.69 19.90 31.08
CA THR A 173 -10.01 20.39 31.46
C THR A 173 -9.80 21.70 32.23
N THR A 174 -10.02 22.82 31.54
CA THR A 174 -10.31 24.12 32.17
C THR A 174 -11.80 24.38 32.10
#